data_AF-A7SL30-F1
#
_entry.id   AF-A7SL30-F1
#
_cell.length_a   1.000
_cell.length_b   1.000
_cell.length_c   1.000
_cell.angle_alpha   90.00
_cell.angle_beta   90.00
_cell.angle_gamma   90.00
#
_symmetry.space_group_name_H-M   'P 1'
#
loop_
_entity.id
_entity.type
_entity.pdbx_description
1 polymer ?
#
loop_
_entity_poly.entity_id
_entity_poly.type
_entity_poly.pdbx_seq_one_letter_code
_entity_poly.pdbx_strand_id
1 'polypeptide(L)'
;RVYCDTNYYGPTCGTYCIPRDDNYNGHYTCDSNTGNKICRSYWTGSNCRTPICKSGCSSVHGFCYTPQTCECYSGWRLPDCTQCIPKPGC
;
A
#
# COMPACT_ATOMS: atom_id res chain seq x y z
N ARG A 1 18.78 30.90 9.96
CA ARG A 1 17.70 29.94 9.64
C ARG A 1 18.30 28.56 9.79
N VAL A 2 17.75 27.73 10.68
CA VAL A 2 18.22 26.35 10.88
C VAL A 2 17.59 25.50 9.81
N TYR A 3 18.41 24.75 9.08
CA TYR A 3 17.97 23.73 8.14
C TYR A 3 18.47 22.40 8.65
N CYS A 4 17.66 21.36 8.51
CA CYS A 4 18.10 20.01 8.83
C CYS A 4 19.11 19.51 7.78
N ASP A 5 19.91 18.53 8.19
CA ASP A 5 20.78 17.80 7.27
C ASP A 5 19.96 17.05 6.21
N THR A 6 20.66 16.63 5.16
CA THR A 6 20.02 15.93 4.03
C THR A 6 19.28 14.69 4.52
N ASN A 7 18.00 14.56 4.14
CA ASN A 7 17.08 13.49 4.54
C ASN A 7 16.63 13.50 6.02
N TYR A 8 16.93 14.54 6.78
CA TYR A 8 16.42 14.74 8.13
C TYR A 8 15.34 15.83 8.16
N TYR A 9 14.30 15.60 8.97
CA TYR A 9 13.11 16.45 9.03
C TYR A 9 12.59 16.57 10.46
N GLY A 10 11.59 17.43 10.65
CA GLY A 10 10.97 17.71 11.93
C GLY A 10 11.59 18.91 12.66
N PRO A 11 10.96 19.37 13.76
CA PRO A 11 11.41 20.54 14.51
C PRO A 11 12.78 20.35 15.18
N THR A 12 13.20 19.10 15.40
CA THR A 12 14.48 18.73 16.01
C THR A 12 15.42 18.00 15.04
N CYS A 13 15.07 17.91 13.75
CA CYS A 13 15.82 17.14 12.75
C CYS A 13 16.05 15.66 13.13
N GLY A 14 15.16 15.07 13.93
CA GLY A 14 15.28 13.68 14.41
C GLY A 14 14.68 12.63 13.48
N THR A 15 13.85 13.03 12.51
CA THR A 15 13.17 12.08 11.61
C THR A 15 13.98 11.90 10.33
N TYR A 16 14.55 10.71 10.15
CA TYR A 16 15.24 10.35 8.92
C TYR A 16 14.29 9.72 7.89
N CYS A 17 14.28 10.26 6.67
CA CYS A 17 13.45 9.74 5.59
C CYS A 17 14.09 9.93 4.22
N ILE A 18 14.22 8.84 3.47
CA ILE A 18 14.60 8.86 2.05
C ILE A 18 13.41 8.34 1.24
N PRO A 19 12.92 9.09 0.22
CA PRO A 19 11.90 8.62 -0.70
C PRO A 19 12.32 7.32 -1.41
N ARG A 20 11.42 6.35 -1.50
CA ARG A 20 11.65 5.05 -2.15
C ARG A 20 10.48 4.72 -3.07
N ASP A 21 10.75 4.02 -4.16
CA ASP A 21 9.73 3.53 -5.07
C ASP A 21 10.16 2.19 -5.67
N ASP A 22 10.24 1.18 -4.80
CA ASP A 22 10.64 -0.16 -5.19
C ASP A 22 9.88 -1.23 -4.38
N ASN A 23 9.77 -2.43 -4.96
CA ASN A 23 8.96 -3.52 -4.42
C ASN A 23 9.45 -4.08 -3.06
N TYR A 24 10.67 -3.77 -2.63
CA TYR A 24 11.28 -4.32 -1.43
C TYR A 24 11.23 -3.35 -0.24
N ASN A 25 11.54 -2.08 -0.52
CA ASN A 25 11.65 -1.01 0.46
C ASN A 25 10.39 -0.17 0.58
N GLY A 26 9.52 -0.18 -0.43
CA GLY A 26 8.22 0.48 -0.43
C GLY A 26 8.11 1.66 -1.39
N HIS A 27 6.90 2.21 -1.42
CA HIS A 27 6.46 3.21 -2.39
C HIS A 27 5.98 4.46 -1.66
N TYR A 28 6.90 5.35 -1.31
CA TYR A 28 6.59 6.54 -0.52
C TYR A 28 7.51 7.73 -0.81
N THR A 29 6.98 8.91 -0.55
CA THR A 29 7.73 10.16 -0.43
C THR A 29 7.85 10.55 1.04
N CYS A 30 8.67 11.56 1.34
CA CYS A 30 8.85 12.09 2.69
C CYS A 30 8.14 13.42 2.80
N ASP A 31 7.33 13.60 3.85
CA ASP A 31 6.78 14.89 4.20
C ASP A 31 7.90 15.88 4.50
N SER A 32 7.87 17.04 3.86
CA SER A 32 8.97 18.01 3.93
C SER A 32 9.11 18.68 5.30
N ASN A 33 8.09 18.61 6.16
CA ASN A 33 8.10 19.28 7.47
C ASN A 33 8.40 18.29 8.60
N THR A 34 7.84 17.08 8.52
CA THR A 34 7.86 16.09 9.59
C THR A 34 8.77 14.89 9.29
N GLY A 35 9.05 14.61 8.01
CA GLY A 35 9.75 13.40 7.57
C GLY A 35 8.87 12.15 7.58
N ASN A 36 7.56 12.29 7.83
CA ASN A 36 6.63 11.17 7.78
C ASN A 36 6.58 10.59 6.37
N LYS A 37 6.47 9.26 6.27
CA LYS A 37 6.30 8.57 4.99
C LYS A 37 4.91 8.85 4.46
N ILE A 38 4.84 9.41 3.26
CA ILE A 38 3.61 9.62 2.50
C ILE A 38 3.56 8.53 1.44
N CYS A 39 2.64 7.57 1.58
CA CYS A 39 2.50 6.51 0.60
C CYS A 39 2.11 7.07 -0.77
N ARG A 40 2.71 6.51 -1.81
CA ARG A 40 2.30 6.77 -3.19
C ARG A 40 0.89 6.24 -3.43
N SER A 41 0.25 6.73 -4.48
CA SER A 41 -1.09 6.31 -4.87
C SER A 41 -1.21 4.79 -4.92
N TYR A 42 -2.27 4.28 -4.30
CA TYR A 42 -2.58 2.86 -4.24
C TYR A 42 -1.62 2.00 -3.41
N TRP A 43 -0.86 2.59 -2.50
CA TRP A 43 -0.05 1.87 -1.50
C TRP A 43 -0.43 2.27 -0.08
N THR A 44 -0.25 1.35 0.86
CA THR A 44 -0.60 1.52 2.27
C THR A 44 0.34 0.73 3.20
N GLY A 45 0.09 0.86 4.50
CA GLY A 45 0.89 0.27 5.57
C GLY A 45 2.04 1.19 6.02
N SER A 46 2.70 0.82 7.11
CA SER A 46 3.74 1.65 7.76
C SER A 46 4.95 1.97 6.88
N ASN A 47 5.24 1.13 5.90
CA ASN A 47 6.31 1.32 4.92
C ASN A 47 5.80 1.46 3.49
N CYS A 48 4.49 1.63 3.28
CA CYS A 48 3.89 1.76 1.95
C CYS A 48 4.28 0.61 1.01
N ARG A 49 4.30 -0.61 1.55
CA ARG A 49 4.61 -1.87 0.83
C ARG A 49 3.39 -2.71 0.54
N THR A 50 2.25 -2.37 1.14
CA THR A 50 1.02 -3.11 0.92
C THR A 50 0.26 -2.45 -0.22
N PRO A 51 -0.02 -3.15 -1.32
CA PRO A 51 -0.83 -2.60 -2.40
C PRO A 51 -2.29 -2.44 -1.93
N ILE A 52 -2.93 -1.37 -2.39
CA ILE A 52 -4.37 -1.17 -2.24
C ILE A 52 -5.05 -1.85 -3.41
N CYS A 53 -5.88 -2.85 -3.11
CA CYS A 53 -6.61 -3.61 -4.10
C CYS A 53 -7.65 -2.75 -4.83
N LYS A 54 -8.16 -3.29 -5.94
CA LYS A 54 -9.22 -2.64 -6.71
C LYS A 54 -10.39 -2.27 -5.80
N SER A 55 -10.97 -1.09 -6.02
CA SER A 55 -12.16 -0.68 -5.29
C SER A 55 -13.29 -1.70 -5.47
N GLY A 56 -13.93 -2.09 -4.37
CA GLY A 56 -14.95 -3.14 -4.34
C GLY A 56 -14.41 -4.56 -4.18
N CYS A 57 -13.10 -4.79 -4.24
CA CYS A 57 -12.52 -6.10 -3.96
C CYS A 57 -12.83 -6.54 -2.52
N SER A 58 -13.30 -7.77 -2.34
CA SER A 58 -13.60 -8.34 -1.03
C SER A 58 -12.36 -8.32 -0.14
N SER A 59 -12.46 -7.69 1.04
CA SER A 59 -11.39 -7.66 2.04
C SER A 59 -11.16 -8.99 2.74
N VAL A 60 -12.08 -9.94 2.59
CA VAL A 60 -12.04 -11.27 3.23
C VAL A 60 -11.72 -12.35 2.20
N HIS A 61 -12.20 -12.19 0.97
CA HIS A 61 -12.17 -13.23 -0.06
C HIS A 61 -11.30 -12.87 -1.27
N GLY A 62 -10.77 -11.65 -1.30
CA GLY A 62 -9.85 -11.17 -2.32
C GLY A 62 -8.53 -10.70 -1.71
N PHE A 63 -7.51 -10.66 -2.56
CA PHE A 63 -6.20 -10.09 -2.28
C PHE A 63 -5.62 -9.46 -3.56
N CYS A 64 -4.49 -8.78 -3.45
CA CYS A 64 -3.80 -8.24 -4.60
C CYS A 64 -2.29 -8.18 -4.33
N TYR A 65 -1.49 -8.64 -5.30
CA TYR A 65 -0.03 -8.44 -5.28
C TYR A 65 0.38 -7.14 -5.96
N THR A 66 -0.47 -6.65 -6.85
CA THR A 66 -0.28 -5.40 -7.58
C THR A 66 -1.41 -4.43 -7.23
N PRO A 67 -1.14 -3.12 -7.16
CA PRO A 67 -2.20 -2.16 -6.88
C PRO A 67 -3.31 -2.23 -7.92
N GLN A 68 -4.54 -1.95 -7.50
CA GLN A 68 -5.73 -1.91 -8.37
C GLN A 68 -6.13 -3.24 -9.03
N THR A 69 -5.55 -4.36 -8.59
CA THR A 69 -6.02 -5.70 -8.98
C THR A 69 -6.86 -6.33 -7.87
N CYS A 70 -7.56 -7.43 -8.20
CA CYS A 70 -8.33 -8.23 -7.26
C CYS A 70 -8.21 -9.70 -7.70
N GLU A 71 -7.52 -10.49 -6.91
CA GLU A 71 -7.38 -11.93 -7.06
C GLU A 71 -8.22 -12.62 -5.98
N CYS A 72 -8.99 -13.64 -6.37
CA CYS A 72 -9.89 -14.32 -5.44
C CYS A 72 -9.20 -15.51 -4.79
N TYR A 73 -9.45 -15.71 -3.49
CA TYR A 73 -9.11 -16.96 -2.86
C TYR A 73 -9.92 -18.11 -3.46
N SER A 74 -9.37 -19.33 -3.39
CA SER A 74 -10.03 -20.52 -3.90
C SER A 74 -11.45 -20.66 -3.36
N GLY A 75 -12.40 -20.91 -4.26
CA GLY A 75 -13.83 -20.98 -3.93
C GLY A 75 -14.58 -19.66 -4.06
N TRP A 76 -13.94 -18.57 -4.51
CA TRP A 76 -14.59 -17.28 -4.80
C TRP A 76 -14.39 -16.87 -6.26
N ARG A 77 -15.36 -16.14 -6.81
CA ARG A 77 -15.41 -15.68 -8.19
C ARG A 77 -15.97 -14.27 -8.29
N LEU A 78 -16.13 -13.81 -9.53
CA LEU A 78 -16.45 -12.44 -9.94
C LEU A 78 -15.27 -11.46 -9.79
N PRO A 79 -15.31 -10.28 -10.44
CA PRO A 79 -14.21 -9.30 -10.39
C PRO A 79 -13.93 -8.70 -9.01
N ASP A 80 -14.82 -8.92 -8.04
CA ASP A 80 -14.79 -8.40 -6.67
C ASP A 80 -14.66 -9.52 -5.60
N CYS A 81 -14.63 -10.79 -6.02
CA CYS A 81 -14.53 -11.95 -5.13
C CYS A 81 -15.65 -12.03 -4.08
N THR A 82 -16.86 -11.54 -4.40
CA THR A 82 -18.01 -11.53 -3.48
C THR A 82 -18.91 -12.76 -3.61
N GLN A 83 -18.74 -13.56 -4.66
CA GLN A 83 -19.57 -14.74 -4.90
C GLN A 83 -18.77 -16.03 -4.73
N CYS A 84 -19.33 -17.00 -4.01
CA CYS A 84 -18.74 -18.33 -3.91
C CYS A 84 -18.93 -19.13 -5.22
N ILE A 85 -17.97 -20.02 -5.51
CA ILE A 85 -18.03 -20.93 -6.65
C ILE A 85 -18.92 -22.11 -6.26
N PRO A 86 -20.03 -22.37 -6.99
CA PRO A 86 -20.86 -23.55 -6.75
C PRO A 86 -20.07 -24.83 -7.02
N LYS A 87 -20.38 -25.88 -6.26
CA LYS A 87 -19.81 -27.21 -6.56
C LYS A 87 -20.31 -27.69 -7.92
N PRO A 88 -19.48 -28.43 -8.69
CA PRO A 88 -19.92 -29.03 -9.95
C PRO A 88 -21.18 -29.89 -9.74
N GLY A 89 -22.24 -29.62 -10.49
CA GLY A 89 -23.52 -30.35 -10.40
C GLY A 89 -24.61 -29.70 -9.54
N CYS A 90 -24.39 -28.46 -9.07
CA CYS A 90 -25.41 -27.64 -8.40
C CYS A 90 -26.05 -26.63 -9.36
#